data_AF-A0A2U9IHK0-F1
#
_entry.id   AF-A0A2U9IHK0-F1
#
_cell.length_a   1.000
_cell.length_b   1.000
_cell.length_c   1.000
_cell.angle_alpha   90.00
_cell.angle_beta   90.00
_cell.angle_gamma   90.00
#
_symmetry.space_group_name_H-M   'P 1'
#
loop_
_entity.id
_entity.type
_entity.pdbx_description
1 polymer ?
#
loop_
_entity_poly.entity_id
_entity_poly.type
_entity_poly.pdbx_seq_one_letter_code
_entity_poly.pdbx_strand_id
1 'polypeptide(L)'
;MRIGMLIFSIGIVLLSLSMININIPVNHTVLITKPYSMSVPNVAKGYIILINNDSNVSLTVRVIHNGVNIYKIPKVLKLTSGNWEFSIFSESYTQKVRQTVNETVHLPCGNVTQEKIVTNLKEINTTRPIYPAMIKIEITQMNLVNNKNSIEIMGIAMIILGLSIYILEKKNIIFF
;
A
#
# COMPACT_ATOMS: atom_id res chain seq x y z
N MET A 1 -30.74 38.35 9.42
CA MET A 1 -29.61 38.09 8.50
C MET A 1 -30.21 37.53 7.22
N ARG A 2 -29.89 38.09 6.05
CA ARG A 2 -30.48 37.65 4.78
C ARG A 2 -30.16 36.17 4.52
N ILE A 3 -31.18 35.34 4.28
CA ILE A 3 -31.03 33.89 4.18
C ILE A 3 -30.12 33.54 2.97
N GLY A 4 -30.23 34.31 1.88
CA GLY A 4 -29.37 34.16 0.70
C GLY A 4 -27.88 34.34 1.01
N MET A 5 -27.52 35.31 1.85
CA MET A 5 -26.11 35.53 2.25
C MET A 5 -25.57 34.42 3.16
N LEU A 6 -26.44 33.82 3.99
CA LEU A 6 -26.07 32.69 4.84
C LEU A 6 -25.72 31.48 3.97
N ILE A 7 -26.60 31.09 3.04
CA ILE A 7 -26.38 29.96 2.13
C ILE A 7 -25.12 30.17 1.28
N PHE A 8 -24.93 31.40 0.80
CA PHE A 8 -23.73 31.77 0.04
C PHE A 8 -22.44 31.60 0.87
N SER A 9 -22.44 32.04 2.14
CA SER A 9 -21.28 31.87 3.02
C SER A 9 -20.96 30.40 3.31
N ILE A 10 -21.98 29.55 3.50
CA ILE A 10 -21.78 28.09 3.64
C ILE A 10 -21.16 27.51 2.38
N GLY A 11 -21.63 27.93 1.20
CA GLY A 11 -21.07 27.50 -0.08
C GLY A 11 -19.58 27.83 -0.22
N ILE A 12 -19.16 29.04 0.17
CA ILE A 12 -17.74 29.43 0.17
C ILE A 12 -16.93 28.56 1.14
N VAL A 13 -17.45 28.34 2.35
CA VAL A 13 -16.77 27.50 3.35
C VAL A 13 -16.58 26.08 2.82
N LEU A 14 -17.62 25.45 2.27
CA LEU A 14 -17.53 24.11 1.68
C LEU A 14 -16.50 24.04 0.54
N LEU A 15 -16.49 25.06 -0.33
CA LEU A 15 -15.52 25.15 -1.42
C LEU A 15 -14.08 25.28 -0.89
N SER A 16 -13.87 26.10 0.14
CA SER A 16 -12.55 26.24 0.76
C SER A 16 -12.07 24.94 1.40
N LEU A 17 -12.97 24.20 2.07
CA LEU A 17 -12.68 22.89 2.66
C LEU A 17 -12.33 21.84 1.60
N SER A 18 -12.96 21.87 0.42
CA SER A 18 -12.64 20.94 -0.68
C SER A 18 -11.25 21.21 -1.26
N MET A 19 -10.78 22.46 -1.22
CA MET A 19 -9.48 22.85 -1.78
C MET A 19 -8.30 22.47 -0.88
N ILE A 20 -8.49 22.38 0.44
CA ILE A 20 -7.41 22.11 1.39
C ILE A 20 -6.98 20.64 1.33
N ASN A 21 -5.73 20.42 0.91
CA ASN A 21 -5.03 19.15 0.96
C ASN A 21 -3.76 19.28 1.80
N ILE A 22 -3.52 18.32 2.67
CA ILE A 22 -2.31 18.25 3.48
C ILE A 22 -1.32 17.33 2.76
N ASN A 23 -0.29 17.93 2.16
CA ASN A 23 0.79 17.22 1.46
C ASN A 23 1.98 16.99 2.41
N ILE A 24 1.77 16.24 3.48
CA ILE A 24 2.85 15.85 4.39
C ILE A 24 3.19 14.39 4.11
N PRO A 25 4.41 14.10 3.60
CA PRO A 25 4.82 12.73 3.35
C PRO A 25 4.99 12.00 4.70
N VAL A 26 4.12 11.03 4.96
CA VAL A 26 4.26 10.13 6.12
C VAL A 26 4.81 8.81 5.63
N ASN A 27 6.04 8.52 6.02
CA ASN A 27 6.71 7.27 5.72
C ASN A 27 6.74 6.40 6.97
N HIS A 28 6.22 5.19 6.86
CA HIS A 28 6.24 4.21 7.93
C HIS A 28 6.73 2.87 7.39
N THR A 29 7.64 2.22 8.12
CA THR A 29 8.21 0.94 7.72
C THR A 29 7.97 -0.09 8.81
N VAL A 30 7.45 -1.25 8.40
CA VAL A 30 7.06 -2.34 9.30
C VAL A 30 7.72 -3.63 8.82
N LEU A 31 8.29 -4.38 9.77
CA LEU A 31 8.78 -5.74 9.56
C LEU A 31 7.65 -6.73 9.84
N ILE A 32 7.29 -7.53 8.83
CA ILE A 32 6.32 -8.62 8.94
C ILE A 32 7.07 -9.86 9.41
N THR A 33 6.83 -10.28 10.64
CA THR A 33 7.16 -11.63 11.15
C THR A 33 5.90 -12.45 11.45
N LYS A 34 4.77 -11.76 11.62
CA LYS A 34 3.43 -12.28 11.86
C LYS A 34 2.45 -11.50 10.98
N PRO A 35 1.21 -12.00 10.78
CA PRO A 35 0.19 -11.24 10.05
C PRO A 35 0.08 -9.82 10.60
N TYR A 36 0.21 -8.83 9.71
CA TYR A 36 0.13 -7.41 10.04
C TYR A 36 -1.12 -6.83 9.40
N SER A 37 -1.96 -6.18 10.22
CA SER A 37 -3.19 -5.55 9.77
C SER A 37 -3.11 -4.04 9.97
N MET A 38 -3.61 -3.28 9.00
CA MET A 38 -3.75 -1.82 9.11
C MET A 38 -5.06 -1.36 8.49
N SER A 39 -5.61 -0.25 9.01
CA SER A 39 -6.79 0.39 8.44
C SER A 39 -6.39 1.74 7.84
N VAL A 40 -6.78 1.95 6.59
CA VAL A 40 -6.44 3.15 5.83
C VAL A 40 -7.70 4.01 5.68
N PRO A 41 -7.70 5.26 6.18
CA PRO A 41 -8.85 6.13 6.05
C PRO A 41 -9.04 6.61 4.61
N ASN A 42 -10.28 6.90 4.22
CA ASN A 42 -10.64 7.31 2.85
C ASN A 42 -10.01 8.63 2.38
N VAL A 43 -9.44 9.39 3.31
CA VAL A 43 -8.75 10.65 3.03
C VAL A 43 -7.28 10.47 2.65
N ALA A 44 -6.67 9.33 2.94
CA ALA A 44 -5.26 9.09 2.69
C ALA A 44 -5.01 8.55 1.28
N LYS A 45 -3.96 9.07 0.64
CA LYS A 45 -3.46 8.61 -0.66
C LYS A 45 -1.97 8.33 -0.55
N GLY A 46 -1.53 7.26 -1.20
CA GLY A 46 -0.14 6.83 -1.10
C GLY A 46 0.13 5.51 -1.81
N TYR A 47 1.23 4.89 -1.40
CA TYR A 47 1.70 3.62 -1.91
C TYR A 47 2.19 2.72 -0.79
N ILE A 48 2.08 1.41 -1.01
CA ILE A 48 2.68 0.37 -0.19
C ILE A 48 3.77 -0.28 -1.02
N ILE A 49 4.98 -0.32 -0.50
CA ILE A 49 6.13 -0.95 -1.14
C ILE A 49 6.50 -2.16 -0.30
N LEU A 50 6.36 -3.34 -0.89
CA LEU A 50 6.80 -4.60 -0.31
C LEU A 50 8.24 -4.84 -0.75
N ILE A 51 9.14 -5.04 0.22
CA ILE A 51 10.59 -5.17 0.01
C ILE A 51 11.10 -6.38 0.81
N ASN A 52 12.12 -7.06 0.27
CA ASN A 52 12.80 -8.14 0.98
C ASN A 52 13.84 -7.55 1.94
N ASN A 53 13.99 -8.19 3.09
CA ASN A 53 15.04 -7.83 4.02
C ASN A 53 16.40 -8.47 3.65
N ASP A 54 16.40 -9.56 2.87
CA ASP A 54 17.60 -10.31 2.48
C ASP A 54 17.67 -10.49 0.96
N SER A 55 18.84 -10.24 0.37
CA SER A 55 19.13 -10.35 -1.06
C SER A 55 19.11 -11.79 -1.59
N ASN A 56 19.29 -12.80 -0.73
CA ASN A 56 19.36 -14.21 -1.14
C ASN A 56 18.04 -14.98 -0.94
N VAL A 57 16.99 -14.29 -0.51
CA VAL A 57 15.68 -14.87 -0.23
C VAL A 57 14.65 -14.22 -1.14
N SER A 58 13.84 -15.02 -1.82
CA SER A 58 12.65 -14.58 -2.55
C SER A 58 11.41 -14.86 -1.72
N LEU A 59 10.68 -13.82 -1.32
CA LEU A 59 9.45 -13.95 -0.53
C LEU A 59 8.22 -13.70 -1.41
N THR A 60 7.16 -14.44 -1.13
CA THR A 60 5.81 -14.08 -1.55
C THR A 60 4.96 -13.69 -0.36
N VAL A 61 4.22 -12.60 -0.51
CA VAL A 61 3.33 -12.05 0.53
C VAL A 61 1.90 -12.16 0.05
N ARG A 62 1.05 -12.71 0.92
CA ARG A 62 -0.39 -12.68 0.81
C ARG A 62 -0.87 -11.32 1.32
N VAL A 63 -1.64 -10.64 0.48
CA VAL A 63 -2.26 -9.35 0.76
C VAL A 63 -3.76 -9.51 0.69
N ILE A 64 -4.45 -9.18 1.77
CA ILE A 64 -5.91 -9.19 1.85
C ILE A 64 -6.38 -7.74 1.81
N HIS A 65 -6.92 -7.34 0.66
CA HIS A 65 -7.52 -6.04 0.42
C HIS A 65 -8.43 -6.13 -0.80
N ASN A 66 -9.74 -5.92 -0.64
CA ASN A 66 -10.74 -6.14 -1.69
C ASN A 66 -10.65 -7.53 -2.35
N GLY A 67 -10.32 -8.55 -1.54
CA GLY A 67 -10.00 -9.89 -2.00
C GLY A 67 -8.65 -10.37 -1.48
N VAL A 68 -8.28 -11.60 -1.84
CA VAL A 68 -6.99 -12.21 -1.46
C VAL A 68 -6.09 -12.26 -2.68
N ASN A 69 -4.93 -11.61 -2.59
CA ASN A 69 -3.94 -11.59 -3.65
C ASN A 69 -2.58 -12.06 -3.11
N ILE A 70 -1.76 -12.70 -3.95
CA ILE A 70 -0.40 -13.13 -3.59
C ILE A 70 0.57 -12.44 -4.52
N TYR A 71 1.55 -11.75 -3.94
CA TYR A 71 2.55 -11.00 -4.69
C TYR A 71 3.95 -11.49 -4.37
N LYS A 72 4.78 -11.64 -5.41
CA LYS A 72 6.22 -11.80 -5.25
C LYS A 72 6.86 -10.43 -4.98
N ILE A 73 7.74 -10.37 -4.00
CA ILE A 73 8.49 -9.16 -3.61
C ILE A 73 9.74 -9.01 -4.51
N PRO A 74 10.18 -7.79 -4.86
CA PRO A 74 9.60 -6.49 -4.51
C PRO A 74 8.38 -6.11 -5.34
N LYS A 75 7.41 -5.41 -4.71
CA LYS A 75 6.18 -4.96 -5.37
C LYS A 75 5.68 -3.64 -4.81
N VAL A 76 5.23 -2.75 -5.69
CA VAL A 76 4.52 -1.51 -5.32
C VAL A 76 3.03 -1.72 -5.53
N LEU A 77 2.24 -1.36 -4.52
CA LEU A 77 0.78 -1.39 -4.52
C LEU A 77 0.26 0.02 -4.24
N LYS A 78 -0.85 0.39 -4.88
CA LYS A 78 -1.53 1.66 -4.59
C LYS A 78 -2.25 1.54 -3.25
N LEU A 79 -2.05 2.52 -2.37
CA LEU A 79 -2.76 2.59 -1.10
C LEU A 79 -4.19 3.04 -1.37
N THR A 80 -5.15 2.17 -1.07
CA THR A 80 -6.58 2.43 -1.15
C THR A 80 -7.21 2.26 0.22
N SER A 81 -8.36 2.89 0.41
CA SER A 81 -9.03 2.95 1.71
C SER A 81 -9.62 1.60 2.12
N GLY A 82 -9.65 1.36 3.43
CA GLY A 82 -10.19 0.14 4.03
C GLY A 82 -9.13 -0.65 4.78
N ASN A 83 -9.46 -1.90 5.10
CA ASN A 83 -8.57 -2.78 5.85
C ASN A 83 -7.60 -3.48 4.91
N TRP A 84 -6.35 -3.55 5.35
CA TRP A 84 -5.28 -4.28 4.71
C TRP A 84 -4.72 -5.28 5.70
N GLU A 85 -4.46 -6.49 5.24
CA GLU A 85 -3.73 -7.50 5.99
C GLU A 85 -2.61 -8.09 5.13
N PHE A 86 -1.44 -8.25 5.72
CA PHE A 86 -0.25 -8.77 5.06
C PHE A 86 0.29 -9.95 5.85
N SER A 87 0.56 -11.04 5.16
CA SER A 87 1.19 -12.23 5.74
C SER A 87 2.16 -12.85 4.75
N ILE A 88 3.26 -13.41 5.25
CA ILE A 88 4.21 -14.12 4.39
C ILE A 88 3.61 -15.47 4.02
N PHE A 89 3.55 -15.76 2.72
CA PHE A 89 2.92 -16.98 2.20
C PHE A 89 3.95 -18.09 1.93
N SER A 90 5.05 -17.74 1.26
CA SER A 90 6.14 -18.67 1.03
C SER A 90 7.47 -17.93 0.88
N GLU A 91 8.55 -18.66 1.14
CA GLU A 91 9.92 -18.22 0.89
C GLU A 91 10.66 -19.23 0.01
N SER A 92 11.56 -18.71 -0.82
CA SER A 92 12.56 -19.47 -1.56
C SER A 92 13.94 -18.95 -1.19
N TYR A 93 14.88 -19.83 -0.86
CA TYR A 93 16.28 -19.46 -0.63
C TYR A 93 17.21 -20.54 -1.16
N THR A 94 18.44 -20.14 -1.48
CA THR A 94 19.49 -21.06 -1.93
C THR A 94 20.33 -21.53 -0.74
N GLN A 95 20.43 -22.85 -0.55
CA GLN A 95 21.29 -23.46 0.47
C GLN A 95 22.43 -24.25 -0.19
N LYS A 96 23.64 -24.11 0.36
CA LYS A 96 24.78 -24.97 0.01
C LYS A 96 24.60 -26.35 0.63
N VAL A 97 24.48 -27.37 -0.20
CA VAL A 97 24.38 -28.77 0.21
C VAL A 97 25.68 -29.47 -0.18
N ARG A 98 26.28 -30.20 0.76
CA ARG A 98 27.44 -31.05 0.49
C ARG A 98 26.95 -32.42 0.04
N GLN A 99 27.42 -32.86 -1.11
CA GLN A 99 27.12 -34.17 -1.66
C GLN A 99 28.43 -34.93 -1.83
N THR A 100 28.48 -36.15 -1.31
CA THR A 100 29.57 -37.08 -1.58
C THR A 100 29.34 -37.69 -2.96
N VAL A 101 30.32 -37.53 -3.84
CA VAL A 101 30.31 -38.07 -5.20
C VAL A 101 31.51 -39.00 -5.33
N ASN A 102 31.30 -40.16 -5.94
CA ASN A 102 32.38 -41.10 -6.23
C ASN A 102 33.13 -40.61 -7.46
N GLU A 103 34.44 -40.39 -7.31
CA GLU A 103 35.35 -40.04 -8.39
C GLU A 103 36.30 -41.22 -8.61
N THR A 104 36.36 -41.72 -9.85
CA THR A 104 37.31 -42.78 -10.20
C THR A 104 38.62 -42.13 -10.61
N VAL A 105 39.69 -42.41 -9.87
CA VAL A 105 41.05 -41.97 -10.23
C VAL A 105 41.77 -43.12 -10.90
N HIS A 106 42.28 -42.85 -12.10
CA HIS A 106 43.11 -43.80 -12.85
C HIS A 106 44.56 -43.69 -12.37
N LEU A 107 45.04 -44.72 -11.66
CA LEU A 107 46.44 -44.84 -11.26
C LEU A 107 47.15 -45.89 -12.14
N PRO A 108 48.49 -45.85 -12.26
CA PRO A 108 49.26 -46.81 -13.06
C PRO A 108 49.06 -48.28 -12.65
N CYS A 109 48.61 -48.53 -11.42
CA CYS A 109 48.36 -49.86 -10.84
C CYS A 109 46.89 -50.29 -10.86
N GLY A 110 45.98 -49.47 -11.40
CA GLY A 110 44.55 -49.77 -11.47
C GLY A 110 43.67 -48.56 -11.11
N ASN A 111 42.36 -48.76 -11.23
CA ASN A 111 41.39 -47.69 -10.95
C ASN A 111 40.97 -47.75 -9.48
N VAL A 112 41.06 -46.63 -8.78
CA VAL A 112 40.61 -46.51 -7.39
C VAL A 112 39.43 -45.54 -7.35
N THR A 113 38.33 -45.97 -6.73
CA THR A 113 37.18 -45.09 -6.47
C THR A 113 37.44 -44.34 -5.17
N GLN A 114 37.50 -43.01 -5.23
CA GLN A 114 37.61 -42.15 -4.06
C GLN A 114 36.32 -41.35 -3.85
N GLU A 115 36.01 -41.08 -2.58
CA GLU A 115 34.89 -40.21 -2.23
C GLU A 115 35.33 -38.74 -2.22
N LYS A 116 34.66 -37.92 -3.02
CA LYS A 116 34.89 -36.47 -3.07
C LYS A 116 33.66 -35.72 -2.60
N ILE A 117 33.85 -34.79 -1.67
CA ILE A 117 32.77 -33.92 -1.20
C ILE A 117 32.66 -32.71 -2.14
N VAL A 118 31.56 -32.62 -2.88
CA VAL A 118 31.25 -31.49 -3.76
C VAL A 118 30.18 -30.61 -3.09
N THR A 119 30.34 -29.29 -3.18
CA THR A 119 29.34 -28.34 -2.67
C THR A 119 28.45 -27.88 -3.82
N ASN A 120 27.16 -28.22 -3.76
CA ASN A 120 26.15 -27.82 -4.72
C ASN A 120 25.21 -26.77 -4.12
N LEU A 121 24.66 -25.88 -4.96
CA LEU A 121 23.61 -24.96 -4.57
C LEU A 121 22.25 -25.62 -4.86
N LYS A 122 21.40 -25.72 -3.83
CA LYS A 122 20.04 -26.22 -3.96
C LYS A 122 19.05 -25.10 -3.59
N GLU A 123 18.06 -24.88 -4.43
CA GLU A 123 16.94 -24.00 -4.11
C GLU A 123 15.95 -24.74 -3.20
N ILE A 124 15.54 -24.11 -2.12
CA ILE A 124 14.59 -24.63 -1.15
C ILE A 124 13.39 -23.69 -1.12
N ASN A 125 12.22 -24.24 -1.44
CA ASN A 125 10.93 -23.57 -1.32
C ASN A 125 10.21 -24.06 -0.06
N THR A 126 9.79 -23.16 0.82
CA THR A 126 9.03 -23.50 2.02
C THR A 126 7.84 -22.55 2.23
N THR A 127 6.76 -23.11 2.77
CA THR A 127 5.55 -22.36 3.18
C THR A 127 5.57 -22.00 4.67
N ARG A 128 6.68 -22.30 5.37
CA ARG A 128 6.94 -21.90 6.75
C ARG A 128 8.03 -20.83 6.74
N PRO A 129 7.67 -19.56 6.53
CA PRO A 129 8.64 -18.50 6.38
C PRO A 129 9.38 -18.22 7.69
N ILE A 130 10.69 -18.06 7.59
CA ILE A 130 11.60 -17.73 8.69
C ILE A 130 12.12 -16.30 8.50
N TYR A 131 12.27 -15.86 7.25
CA TYR A 131 12.78 -14.52 6.94
C TYR A 131 11.67 -13.46 6.98
N PRO A 132 11.88 -12.33 7.67
CA PRO A 132 10.90 -11.26 7.69
C PRO A 132 10.80 -10.54 6.34
N ALA A 133 9.58 -10.13 5.98
CA ALA A 133 9.33 -9.21 4.88
C ALA A 133 9.24 -7.78 5.41
N MET A 134 9.56 -6.78 4.58
CA MET A 134 9.45 -5.37 4.95
C MET A 134 8.33 -4.70 4.13
N ILE A 135 7.46 -3.96 4.83
CA ILE A 135 6.45 -3.10 4.21
C ILE A 135 6.86 -1.66 4.46
N LYS A 136 6.95 -0.86 3.41
CA LYS A 136 7.06 0.59 3.50
C LYS A 136 5.74 1.20 3.03
N ILE A 137 5.08 1.94 3.90
CA ILE A 137 3.87 2.69 3.62
C ILE A 137 4.28 4.14 3.44
N GLU A 138 3.98 4.71 2.29
CA GLU A 138 4.25 6.11 1.96
C GLU A 138 2.93 6.81 1.68
N ILE A 139 2.47 7.65 2.60
CA ILE A 139 1.31 8.51 2.41
C ILE A 139 1.82 9.82 1.82
N THR A 140 1.44 10.12 0.58
CA THR A 140 1.89 11.31 -0.14
C THR A 140 0.97 12.50 0.08
N GLN A 141 -0.31 12.24 0.32
CA GLN A 141 -1.33 13.26 0.49
C GLN A 141 -2.45 12.76 1.39
N MET A 142 -2.95 13.64 2.27
CA MET A 142 -4.20 13.46 2.99
C MET A 142 -5.15 14.61 2.68
N ASN A 143 -6.37 14.28 2.26
CA ASN A 143 -7.41 15.28 2.08
C ASN A 143 -8.05 15.64 3.42
N LEU A 144 -8.51 16.88 3.60
CA LEU A 144 -9.19 17.26 4.85
C LEU A 144 -10.61 16.69 4.94
N VAL A 145 -11.23 16.44 3.79
CA VAL A 145 -12.58 15.89 3.72
C VAL A 145 -12.67 14.70 2.78
N ASN A 146 -13.51 13.75 3.17
CA ASN A 146 -13.84 12.60 2.35
C ASN A 146 -14.66 13.05 1.13
N ASN A 147 -14.35 12.49 -0.04
CA ASN A 147 -15.06 12.76 -1.30
C ASN A 147 -15.10 14.27 -1.69
N LYS A 148 -13.90 14.85 -1.86
CA LYS A 148 -13.67 16.24 -2.30
C LYS A 148 -14.64 16.70 -3.39
N ASN A 149 -14.82 15.89 -4.44
CA ASN A 149 -15.62 16.25 -5.61
C ASN A 149 -17.08 16.53 -5.24
N SER A 150 -17.68 15.71 -4.36
CA SER A 150 -19.07 15.92 -3.94
C SER A 150 -19.23 17.21 -3.14
N ILE A 151 -18.27 17.54 -2.27
CA ILE A 151 -18.30 18.77 -1.47
C ILE A 151 -18.10 20.00 -2.33
N GLU A 152 -17.24 19.92 -3.33
CA GLU A 152 -17.03 20.98 -4.31
C GLU A 152 -18.32 21.27 -5.10
N ILE A 153 -18.99 20.22 -5.60
CA ILE A 153 -20.28 20.35 -6.30
C ILE A 153 -21.34 20.97 -5.38
N MET A 154 -21.43 20.50 -4.13
CA MET A 154 -22.35 21.03 -3.13
C MET A 154 -22.07 22.51 -2.84
N GLY A 155 -20.81 22.88 -2.69
CA GLY A 155 -20.36 24.26 -2.47
C GLY A 155 -20.75 25.18 -3.62
N ILE A 156 -20.49 24.76 -4.87
CA ILE A 156 -20.88 25.52 -6.07
C ILE A 156 -22.40 25.69 -6.15
N ALA A 157 -23.16 24.61 -5.92
CA ALA A 157 -24.62 24.66 -5.94
C ALA A 157 -25.16 25.64 -4.88
N MET A 158 -24.61 25.63 -3.66
CA MET A 158 -25.00 26.55 -2.59
C MET A 158 -24.64 28.00 -2.91
N ILE A 159 -23.49 28.25 -3.55
CA ILE A 159 -23.11 29.60 -4.01
C ILE A 159 -24.14 30.13 -5.01
N ILE A 160 -24.51 29.33 -6.02
CA ILE A 160 -25.47 29.71 -7.07
C ILE A 160 -26.87 29.96 -6.45
N LEU A 161 -27.34 29.06 -5.59
CA LEU A 161 -28.62 29.19 -4.91
C LEU A 161 -28.65 30.42 -3.99
N GLY A 162 -27.60 30.61 -3.18
CA GLY A 162 -27.49 31.74 -2.26
C GLY A 162 -27.48 33.09 -2.99
N LEU A 163 -26.77 33.18 -4.11
CA LEU A 163 -26.74 34.38 -4.95
C LEU A 163 -28.12 34.68 -5.56
N SER A 164 -28.81 33.65 -6.05
CA SER A 164 -30.14 33.78 -6.66
C SER A 164 -31.17 34.26 -5.64
N ILE A 165 -31.20 33.65 -4.44
CA ILE A 165 -32.09 34.03 -3.34
C ILE A 165 -31.78 35.45 -2.89
N TYR A 166 -30.50 35.82 -2.75
CA TYR A 166 -30.11 37.18 -2.37
C TYR A 166 -30.61 38.24 -3.37
N ILE A 167 -30.54 37.98 -4.67
CA ILE A 167 -31.06 38.88 -5.71
C ILE A 167 -32.58 39.02 -5.58
N LEU A 168 -33.29 37.92 -5.32
CA LEU A 168 -34.75 37.91 -5.16
C LEU A 168 -35.21 38.64 -3.88
N GLU A 169 -34.52 38.43 -2.76
CA GLU A 169 -34.70 39.18 -1.50
C GLU A 169 -34.45 40.68 -1.72
N LYS A 170 -33.38 41.04 -2.44
CA LYS A 170 -33.06 42.45 -2.74
C LYS A 170 -34.14 43.13 -3.60
N LYS A 171 -34.82 42.36 -4.47
CA LYS A 171 -35.92 42.85 -5.31
C LYS A 171 -37.30 42.79 -4.63
N ASN A 172 -37.38 42.40 -3.34
CA ASN A 172 -38.64 42.16 -2.62
C ASN A 172 -39.60 41.16 -3.30
N ILE A 173 -39.07 40.24 -4.13
CA ILE A 173 -39.88 39.23 -4.82
C ILE A 173 -40.19 38.05 -3.88
N ILE A 174 -39.33 37.80 -2.91
CA ILE A 174 -39.48 36.76 -1.88
C ILE A 174 -39.34 37.44 -0.51
N PHE A 175 -40.33 37.22 0.37
CA PHE A 175 -40.32 37.69 1.76
C PHE A 175 -39.95 36.53 2.69
N PHE A 176 -38.74 36.59 3.27
CA PHE A 176 -38.33 35.81 4.43
C PHE A 176 -37.55 36.71 5.40
#